data_AF-A0A183GLF5-F1
#
_entry.id   AF-A0A183GLF5-F1
#
_cell.length_a   1.000
_cell.length_b   1.000
_cell.length_c   1.000
_cell.angle_alpha   90.00
_cell.angle_beta   90.00
_cell.angle_gamma   90.00
#
_symmetry.space_group_name_H-M   'P 1'
#
loop_
_entity.id
_entity.type
_entity.pdbx_description
1 polymer ?
#
loop_
_entity_poly.entity_id
_entity_poly.type
_entity_poly.pdbx_seq_one_letter_code
_entity_poly.pdbx_strand_id
1 'polypeptide(L)'
;MQASLLQVVEDTSGEFRRILSSLISGVRDDDDHTDDQRAREDAARLYSNDEGKLTPKSDPDYFHHVVLTSNQHQLKKMCDAYAELSGMNIEKQIEKEFSGDVRNAYLTIVRLAANRQKYFATQLYGCMSGPGTRDNDLIRTLVTRSEVDLELIKEEFRELYGDVLDRMIKTPYNEDRAYTLFITLLFLLISTYHITSQWKTSRTALLYRGVHDISNNRPIYLMYLVYKLFTRANLNRIGRTLDEGEPCERAAFRRFSMIDHIHTITKLIEVSREYMLLLCPTFIDLKKAFESVETEAVIEGL
;
A
#
# COMPACT_ATOMS: atom_id res chain seq x y z
N MET A 1 -12.00 9.98 -1.22
CA MET A 1 -11.65 10.61 0.07
C MET A 1 -12.68 10.34 1.17
N GLN A 2 -13.99 10.55 0.95
CA GLN A 2 -15.00 10.33 2.00
C GLN A 2 -15.08 8.88 2.53
N ALA A 3 -14.96 7.88 1.65
CA ALA A 3 -14.99 6.47 2.05
C ALA A 3 -13.82 6.05 2.96
N SER A 4 -12.61 6.62 2.77
CA SER A 4 -11.44 6.31 3.59
C SER A 4 -11.47 7.00 4.96
N LEU A 5 -12.06 8.20 5.04
CA LEU A 5 -12.21 8.92 6.30
C LEU A 5 -13.23 8.22 7.22
N LEU A 6 -14.34 7.75 6.66
CA LEU A 6 -15.37 7.04 7.42
C LEU A 6 -14.81 5.76 8.08
N GLN A 7 -14.07 4.95 7.32
CA GLN A 7 -13.44 3.73 7.84
C GLN A 7 -12.44 4.02 8.97
N VAL A 8 -11.61 5.04 8.83
CA VAL A 8 -10.63 5.39 9.88
C VAL A 8 -11.32 5.88 11.15
N VAL A 9 -12.42 6.63 11.02
CA VAL A 9 -13.21 7.09 12.17
C VAL A 9 -13.90 5.91 12.87
N GLU A 10 -14.33 4.89 12.12
CA GLU A 10 -14.96 3.68 12.68
C GLU A 10 -13.94 2.75 13.35
N ASP A 11 -12.77 2.54 12.73
CA ASP A 11 -11.78 1.53 13.15
C ASP A 11 -10.77 2.02 14.20
N THR A 12 -10.67 3.33 14.44
CA THR A 12 -9.72 3.91 15.43
C THR A 12 -10.47 4.69 16.50
N SER A 13 -9.84 5.07 17.61
CA SER A 13 -10.52 5.84 18.68
C SER A 13 -9.60 6.86 19.36
N GLY A 14 -10.19 7.73 20.19
CA GLY A 14 -9.46 8.71 21.00
C GLY A 14 -8.58 9.68 20.21
N GLU A 15 -7.43 10.02 20.78
CA GLU A 15 -6.48 10.95 20.18
C GLU A 15 -5.85 10.39 18.89
N PHE A 16 -5.64 9.08 18.80
CA PHE A 16 -5.10 8.45 17.60
C PHE A 16 -6.02 8.66 16.38
N ARG A 17 -7.34 8.54 16.58
CA ARG A 17 -8.34 8.90 15.56
C ARG A 17 -8.21 10.36 15.13
N ARG A 18 -8.06 11.30 16.08
CA ARG A 18 -7.89 12.73 15.77
C ARG A 18 -6.66 12.99 14.90
N ILE A 19 -5.54 12.34 15.21
CA ILE A 19 -4.30 12.44 14.42
C ILE A 19 -4.55 11.96 12.98
N LEU A 20 -5.08 10.74 12.81
CA LEU A 20 -5.29 10.17 11.48
C LEU A 20 -6.30 10.98 10.65
N SER A 21 -7.40 11.43 11.27
CA SER A 21 -8.38 12.28 10.61
C SER A 21 -7.77 13.60 10.11
N SER A 22 -6.88 14.22 10.90
CA SER A 22 -6.19 15.45 10.49
C SER A 22 -5.24 15.23 9.32
N LEU A 23 -4.48 14.11 9.34
CA LEU A 23 -3.58 13.75 8.24
C LEU A 23 -4.35 13.44 6.95
N ILE A 24 -5.47 12.73 7.02
CA ILE A 24 -6.29 12.36 5.85
C ILE A 24 -7.02 13.56 5.26
N SER A 25 -7.36 14.54 6.10
CA SER A 25 -8.03 15.76 5.66
C SER A 25 -7.10 16.66 4.81
N GLY A 26 -5.80 16.40 4.80
CA GLY A 26 -4.84 17.11 3.96
C GLY A 26 -4.67 18.58 4.34
N VAL A 27 -4.83 18.92 5.62
CA VAL A 27 -4.73 20.31 6.12
C VAL A 27 -3.28 20.73 6.36
N ARG A 28 -2.31 19.87 6.05
CA ARG A 28 -0.89 20.21 6.18
C ARG A 28 -0.53 21.26 5.12
N ASP A 29 0.27 22.23 5.52
CA ASP A 29 0.89 23.19 4.64
C ASP A 29 1.77 22.45 3.60
N ASP A 30 1.40 22.59 2.33
CA ASP A 30 2.07 21.97 1.19
C ASP A 30 3.19 22.86 0.60
N ASP A 31 3.40 24.06 1.14
CA ASP A 31 4.52 24.93 0.75
C ASP A 31 5.83 24.50 1.46
N ASP A 32 6.95 24.71 0.78
CA ASP A 32 8.29 24.51 1.31
C ASP A 32 8.83 25.75 2.03
N HIS A 33 8.05 26.85 2.09
CA HIS A 33 8.42 28.05 2.81
C HIS A 33 8.62 27.81 4.31
N THR A 34 9.63 28.47 4.88
CA THR A 34 9.96 28.35 6.31
C THR A 34 10.23 29.70 6.95
N ASP A 35 9.89 29.79 8.23
CA ASP A 35 10.05 30.95 9.09
C ASP A 35 10.77 30.55 10.38
N ASP A 36 12.01 31.02 10.54
CA ASP A 36 12.87 30.73 11.68
C ASP A 36 12.33 31.37 12.98
N GLN A 37 11.72 32.55 12.88
CA GLN A 37 11.18 33.24 14.04
C GLN A 37 9.96 32.48 14.57
N ARG A 38 9.04 32.09 13.67
CA ARG A 38 7.89 31.24 14.03
C ARG A 38 8.35 29.91 14.62
N ALA A 39 9.38 29.27 14.07
CA ALA A 39 9.91 28.01 14.58
C ALA A 39 10.41 28.14 16.04
N ARG A 40 11.10 29.25 16.36
CA ARG A 40 11.56 29.53 17.73
C ARG A 40 10.42 29.87 18.67
N GLU A 41 9.41 30.60 18.21
CA GLU A 41 8.21 30.92 19.00
C GLU A 41 7.41 29.66 19.32
N ASP A 42 7.19 28.80 18.33
CA ASP A 42 6.55 27.48 18.51
C ASP A 42 7.34 26.62 19.51
N ALA A 43 8.66 26.53 19.33
CA ALA A 43 9.54 25.78 20.22
C ALA A 43 9.51 26.33 21.66
N ALA A 44 9.59 27.65 21.82
CA ALA A 44 9.53 28.31 23.11
C ALA A 44 8.18 28.08 23.80
N ARG A 45 7.07 28.15 23.06
CA ARG A 45 5.72 27.87 23.58
C ARG A 45 5.54 26.41 23.99
N LEU A 46 6.10 25.48 23.23
CA LEU A 46 6.09 24.05 23.58
C LEU A 46 7.00 23.74 24.78
N TYR A 47 8.02 24.57 25.02
CA TYR A 47 8.93 24.48 26.15
C TYR A 47 8.40 25.19 27.42
N SER A 48 7.62 26.27 27.28
CA SER A 48 7.24 27.13 28.40
C SER A 48 6.14 26.54 29.28
N ASN A 49 6.55 26.04 30.44
CA ASN A 49 5.86 26.11 31.74
C ASN A 49 6.92 25.87 32.84
N ASP A 50 6.72 26.42 34.05
CA ASP A 50 7.63 26.64 35.20
C ASP A 50 8.59 25.51 35.68
N GLU A 51 8.71 24.39 34.96
CA GLU A 51 9.63 23.27 35.29
C GLU A 51 10.55 22.85 34.13
N GLY A 52 10.58 23.55 32.99
CA GLY A 52 11.41 23.16 31.84
C GLY A 52 11.02 21.81 31.23
N LYS A 53 9.75 21.40 31.40
CA LYS A 53 9.17 20.19 30.81
C LYS A 53 8.27 20.57 29.65
N LEU A 54 8.54 19.98 28.49
CA LEU A 54 7.57 19.91 27.40
C LEU A 54 6.31 19.29 27.99
N THR A 55 5.22 20.02 27.96
CA THR A 55 3.93 19.49 28.36
C THR A 55 3.01 19.59 27.17
N PRO A 56 3.08 18.63 26.22
CA PRO A 56 1.96 18.36 25.33
C PRO A 56 0.68 18.13 26.13
N LYS A 57 0.74 17.83 27.44
CA LYS A 57 -0.42 17.79 28.32
C LYS A 57 -0.95 19.16 28.77
N SER A 58 -0.14 20.21 28.77
CA SER A 58 -0.57 21.55 29.19
C SER A 58 -1.23 22.32 28.04
N ASP A 59 -0.79 22.09 26.81
CA ASP A 59 -1.45 22.60 25.59
C ASP A 59 -1.47 21.51 24.48
N PRO A 60 -2.24 20.42 24.68
CA PRO A 60 -2.30 19.30 23.74
C PRO A 60 -2.82 19.71 22.37
N ASP A 61 -3.75 20.65 22.33
CA ASP A 61 -4.32 21.12 21.09
C ASP A 61 -3.30 21.94 20.28
N TYR A 62 -2.43 22.73 20.93
CA TYR A 62 -1.36 23.44 20.23
C TYR A 62 -0.27 22.50 19.69
N PHE A 63 0.21 21.55 20.50
CA PHE A 63 1.18 20.56 20.03
C PHE A 63 0.63 19.77 18.84
N HIS A 64 -0.62 19.32 18.96
CA HIS A 64 -1.32 18.62 17.88
C HIS A 64 -1.39 19.46 16.61
N HIS A 65 -1.78 20.73 16.73
CA HIS A 65 -1.85 21.65 15.61
C HIS A 65 -0.47 21.80 14.94
N VAL A 66 0.56 22.23 15.67
CA VAL A 66 1.90 22.48 15.10
C VAL A 66 2.45 21.25 14.40
N VAL A 67 2.36 20.06 15.01
CA VAL A 67 2.93 18.83 14.44
C VAL A 67 2.18 18.36 13.20
N LEU A 68 0.87 18.59 13.11
CA LEU A 68 0.04 18.05 12.02
C LEU A 68 -0.15 19.01 10.86
N THR A 69 -0.15 20.32 11.09
CA THR A 69 -0.43 21.32 10.06
C THR A 69 0.83 21.95 9.46
N SER A 70 1.95 21.99 10.18
CA SER A 70 3.19 22.57 9.64
C SER A 70 3.76 21.74 8.49
N ASN A 71 4.31 22.40 7.48
CA ASN A 71 5.09 21.72 6.45
C ASN A 71 6.33 21.03 7.08
N GLN A 72 6.91 20.07 6.37
CA GLN A 72 7.98 19.22 6.94
C GLN A 72 9.25 20.00 7.27
N HIS A 73 9.57 21.03 6.49
CA HIS A 73 10.76 21.86 6.69
C HIS A 73 10.61 22.78 7.91
N GLN A 74 9.44 23.39 8.08
CA GLN A 74 9.11 24.19 9.26
C GLN A 74 9.11 23.33 10.52
N LEU A 75 8.49 22.14 10.46
CA LEU A 75 8.43 21.23 11.60
C LEU A 75 9.84 20.81 12.04
N LYS A 76 10.75 20.55 11.10
CA LYS A 76 12.16 20.29 11.39
C LYS A 76 12.82 21.45 12.13
N LYS A 77 12.67 22.68 11.63
CA LYS A 77 13.24 23.88 12.27
C LYS A 77 12.71 24.09 13.70
N MET A 78 11.42 23.83 13.93
CA MET A 78 10.83 23.88 15.26
C MET A 78 11.45 22.82 16.17
N CYS A 79 11.59 21.57 15.69
CA CYS A 79 12.26 20.51 16.46
C CYS A 79 13.71 20.85 16.81
N ASP A 80 14.45 21.45 15.88
CA ASP A 80 15.84 21.89 16.08
C ASP A 80 15.91 23.02 17.13
N ALA A 81 15.08 24.06 16.98
CA ALA A 81 14.98 25.15 17.96
C ALA A 81 14.55 24.65 19.35
N TYR A 82 13.65 23.67 19.41
CA TYR A 82 13.23 23.04 20.66
C TYR A 82 14.39 22.31 21.34
N ALA A 83 15.22 21.60 20.57
CA ALA A 83 16.40 20.91 21.09
C ALA A 83 17.44 21.89 21.62
N GLU A 84 17.63 23.03 20.96
CA GLU A 84 18.52 24.11 21.41
C GLU A 84 18.04 24.74 22.74
N LEU A 85 16.74 25.02 22.86
CA LEU A 85 16.16 25.65 24.05
C LEU A 85 16.12 24.72 25.27
N SER A 86 15.72 23.47 25.06
CA SER A 86 15.46 22.53 26.15
C SER A 86 16.65 21.63 26.50
N GLY A 87 17.66 21.54 25.63
CA GLY A 87 18.73 20.55 25.71
C GLY A 87 18.27 19.10 25.50
N MET A 88 17.00 18.87 25.15
CA MET A 88 16.41 17.56 24.91
C MET A 88 15.77 17.47 23.54
N ASN A 89 15.97 16.35 22.85
CA ASN A 89 15.28 16.09 21.59
C ASN A 89 13.77 15.88 21.85
N ILE A 90 12.93 16.51 21.05
CA ILE A 90 11.46 16.39 21.09
C ILE A 90 10.99 14.93 21.02
N GLU A 91 11.70 14.06 20.31
CA GLU A 91 11.40 12.62 20.24
C GLU A 91 11.42 11.95 21.62
N LYS A 92 12.47 12.20 22.41
CA LYS A 92 12.60 11.65 23.77
C LYS A 92 11.47 12.09 24.68
N GLN A 93 10.92 13.26 24.39
CA GLN A 93 9.87 13.84 25.18
C GLN A 93 8.49 13.33 24.78
N ILE A 94 8.26 13.12 23.48
CA ILE A 94 7.10 12.38 22.98
C ILE A 94 7.08 10.96 23.60
N GLU A 95 8.25 10.31 23.69
CA GLU A 95 8.38 8.97 24.31
C GLU A 95 8.00 8.94 25.80
N LYS A 96 8.25 10.02 26.54
CA LYS A 96 7.88 10.15 27.96
C LYS A 96 6.41 10.48 28.16
N GLU A 97 5.84 11.33 27.32
CA GLU A 97 4.50 11.89 27.55
C GLU A 97 3.37 11.08 26.95
N PHE A 98 3.62 10.40 25.83
CA PHE A 98 2.62 9.62 25.10
C PHE A 98 2.91 8.12 25.16
N SER A 99 1.89 7.30 24.92
CA SER A 99 2.02 5.84 24.83
C SER A 99 1.24 5.29 23.64
N GLY A 100 1.44 3.99 23.36
CA GLY A 100 0.72 3.26 22.32
C GLY A 100 0.81 3.92 20.93
N ASP A 101 -0.30 3.88 20.19
CA ASP A 101 -0.36 4.35 18.81
C ASP A 101 -0.22 5.86 18.67
N VAL A 102 -0.68 6.62 19.68
CA VAL A 102 -0.53 8.08 19.72
C VAL A 102 0.96 8.46 19.75
N ARG A 103 1.75 7.82 20.62
CA ARG A 103 3.21 8.01 20.66
C ARG A 103 3.83 7.67 19.32
N ASN A 104 3.50 6.51 18.77
CA ASN A 104 4.09 6.02 17.53
C ASN A 104 3.75 6.93 16.34
N ALA A 105 2.55 7.52 16.31
CA ALA A 105 2.13 8.46 15.29
C ALA A 105 2.94 9.77 15.35
N TYR A 106 3.03 10.41 16.52
CA TYR A 106 3.81 11.63 16.68
C TYR A 106 5.29 11.40 16.38
N LEU A 107 5.88 10.31 16.90
CA LEU A 107 7.27 9.94 16.59
C LEU A 107 7.50 9.75 15.09
N THR A 108 6.55 9.12 14.40
CA THR A 108 6.65 8.94 12.95
C THR A 108 6.69 10.27 12.22
N ILE A 109 5.80 11.21 12.58
CA ILE A 109 5.72 12.52 11.94
C ILE A 109 7.01 13.33 12.17
N VAL A 110 7.48 13.42 13.41
CA VAL A 110 8.69 14.21 13.72
C VAL A 110 9.95 13.58 13.13
N ARG A 111 10.06 12.24 13.11
CA ARG A 111 11.20 11.54 12.49
C ARG A 111 11.24 11.74 10.98
N LEU A 112 10.08 11.69 10.32
CA LEU A 112 9.96 11.97 8.88
C LEU A 112 10.40 13.40 8.55
N ALA A 113 10.03 14.38 9.37
CA ALA A 113 10.46 15.77 9.20
C ALA A 113 11.97 15.95 9.45
N ALA A 114 12.52 15.28 10.47
CA ALA A 114 13.93 15.38 10.83
C ALA A 114 14.85 14.81 9.74
N ASN A 115 14.63 13.56 9.35
CA ASN A 115 15.33 12.91 8.25
C ASN A 115 14.48 11.74 7.72
N ARG A 116 13.87 11.96 6.56
CA ARG A 116 12.98 11.01 5.89
C ARG A 116 13.71 9.72 5.52
N GLN A 117 14.93 9.82 4.98
CA GLN A 117 15.69 8.67 4.50
C GLN A 117 16.13 7.79 5.67
N LYS A 118 16.64 8.39 6.75
CA LYS A 118 16.94 7.72 8.02
C LYS A 118 15.73 7.02 8.64
N TYR A 119 14.56 7.65 8.61
CA TYR A 119 13.32 7.02 9.09
C TYR A 119 13.04 5.72 8.34
N PHE A 120 13.06 5.76 7.00
CA PHE A 120 12.79 4.55 6.21
C PHE A 120 13.90 3.50 6.31
N ALA A 121 15.18 3.91 6.43
CA ALA A 121 16.27 3.00 6.72
C ALA A 121 16.03 2.25 8.04
N THR A 122 15.58 2.98 9.06
CA THR A 122 15.23 2.40 10.37
C THR A 122 14.05 1.44 10.29
N GLN A 123 13.02 1.78 9.52
CA GLN A 123 11.87 0.89 9.28
C GLN A 123 12.30 -0.40 8.57
N LEU A 124 13.11 -0.30 7.51
CA LEU A 124 13.61 -1.44 6.75
C LEU A 124 14.43 -2.38 7.65
N TYR A 125 15.34 -1.83 8.45
CA TYR A 125 16.13 -2.63 9.39
C TYR A 125 15.23 -3.34 10.40
N GLY A 126 14.28 -2.61 11.01
CA GLY A 126 13.33 -3.18 11.95
C GLY A 126 12.38 -4.21 11.34
N CYS A 127 12.25 -4.29 10.01
CA CYS A 127 11.50 -5.37 9.36
C CYS A 127 12.31 -6.67 9.26
N MET A 128 13.64 -6.61 9.33
CA MET A 128 14.55 -7.73 9.07
C MET A 128 15.41 -8.13 10.28
N SER A 129 15.47 -7.32 11.34
CA SER A 129 16.37 -7.52 12.49
C SER A 129 15.88 -8.52 13.55
N GLY A 130 14.74 -9.19 13.33
CA GLY A 130 14.09 -10.09 14.28
C GLY A 130 14.05 -11.56 13.82
N PRO A 131 13.46 -12.47 14.62
CA PRO A 131 13.18 -13.83 14.17
C PRO A 131 12.09 -13.79 13.08
N GLY A 132 12.53 -13.89 11.82
CA GLY A 132 11.68 -13.73 10.64
C GLY A 132 11.57 -12.29 10.17
N THR A 133 10.76 -12.07 9.14
CA THR A 133 10.67 -10.78 8.45
C THR A 133 9.23 -10.27 8.42
N ARG A 134 9.05 -8.96 8.63
CA ARG A 134 7.76 -8.28 8.45
C ARG A 134 7.55 -7.96 6.96
N ASP A 135 7.27 -9.00 6.18
CA ASP A 135 7.27 -8.94 4.71
C ASP A 135 6.38 -7.83 4.14
N ASN A 136 5.18 -7.66 4.67
CA ASN A 136 4.25 -6.62 4.20
C ASN A 136 4.81 -5.20 4.39
N ASP A 137 5.50 -4.95 5.50
CA ASP A 137 6.09 -3.64 5.79
C ASP A 137 7.35 -3.40 4.95
N LEU A 138 8.17 -4.45 4.78
CA LEU A 138 9.36 -4.43 3.93
C LEU A 138 8.98 -4.16 2.47
N ILE A 139 8.05 -4.95 1.91
CA ILE A 139 7.57 -4.79 0.53
C ILE A 139 6.94 -3.42 0.35
N ARG A 140 6.05 -3.01 1.25
CA ARG A 140 5.38 -1.71 1.16
C ARG A 140 6.41 -0.58 1.09
N THR A 141 7.40 -0.59 1.97
CA THR A 141 8.43 0.44 2.04
C THR A 141 9.32 0.45 0.80
N LEU A 142 9.85 -0.71 0.39
CA LEU A 142 10.70 -0.81 -0.81
C LEU A 142 9.98 -0.30 -2.05
N VAL A 143 8.72 -0.70 -2.23
CA VAL A 143 7.96 -0.33 -3.42
C VAL A 143 7.59 1.14 -3.41
N THR A 144 7.08 1.69 -2.30
CA THR A 144 6.67 3.11 -2.26
C THR A 144 7.83 4.10 -2.28
N ARG A 145 9.06 3.66 -1.95
CA ARG A 145 10.25 4.51 -1.98
C ARG A 145 11.12 4.32 -3.21
N SER A 146 10.93 3.24 -3.97
CA SER A 146 11.78 2.84 -5.10
C SER A 146 12.05 3.96 -6.11
N GLU A 147 11.02 4.72 -6.51
CA GLU A 147 11.12 5.80 -7.50
C GLU A 147 11.24 7.19 -6.85
N VAL A 148 11.40 7.27 -5.53
CA VAL A 148 11.42 8.55 -4.80
C VAL A 148 12.81 8.85 -4.24
N ASP A 149 13.32 8.00 -3.36
CA ASP A 149 14.60 8.23 -2.65
C ASP A 149 15.24 6.96 -2.11
N LEU A 150 14.94 5.79 -2.68
CA LEU A 150 15.45 4.51 -2.17
C LEU A 150 16.98 4.44 -2.20
N GLU A 151 17.66 5.09 -3.14
CA GLU A 151 19.13 5.13 -3.16
C GLU A 151 19.69 5.91 -1.96
N LEU A 152 19.11 7.06 -1.62
CA LEU A 152 19.50 7.83 -0.43
C LEU A 152 19.16 7.06 0.86
N ILE A 153 18.05 6.31 0.87
CA ILE A 153 17.73 5.41 1.99
C ILE A 153 18.80 4.32 2.16
N LYS A 154 19.35 3.78 1.05
CA LYS A 154 20.43 2.78 1.11
C LYS A 154 21.72 3.36 1.69
N GLU A 155 22.03 4.62 1.38
CA GLU A 155 23.18 5.33 1.95
C GLU A 155 23.01 5.48 3.47
N GLU A 156 21.90 6.04 3.93
CA GLU A 156 21.57 6.17 5.36
C GLU A 156 21.55 4.80 6.07
N PHE A 157 21.00 3.78 5.43
CA PHE A 157 21.01 2.42 5.97
C PHE A 157 22.43 1.90 6.21
N ARG A 158 23.33 2.12 5.24
CA ARG A 158 24.73 1.72 5.36
C ARG A 158 25.43 2.47 6.49
N GLU A 159 25.17 3.77 6.62
CA GLU A 159 25.74 4.59 7.69
C GLU A 159 25.27 4.16 9.08
N LEU A 160 23.98 3.85 9.23
CA LEU A 160 23.38 3.50 10.52
C LEU A 160 23.72 2.08 10.98
N TYR A 161 23.79 1.13 10.06
CA TYR A 161 23.86 -0.30 10.39
C TYR A 161 25.15 -0.98 9.95
N GLY A 162 26.01 -0.31 9.18
CA GLY A 162 27.30 -0.84 8.73
C GLY A 162 27.19 -1.97 7.70
N ASP A 163 25.99 -2.28 7.21
CA ASP A 163 25.75 -3.29 6.17
C ASP A 163 24.95 -2.69 5.01
N VAL A 164 24.99 -3.35 3.86
CA VAL A 164 24.23 -2.92 2.68
C VAL A 164 22.85 -3.55 2.67
N LEU A 165 21.82 -2.72 2.45
CA LEU A 165 20.42 -3.16 2.42
C LEU A 165 20.20 -4.39 1.51
N ASP A 166 20.81 -4.37 0.32
CA ASP A 166 20.75 -5.47 -0.65
C ASP A 166 21.24 -6.81 -0.10
N ARG A 167 22.24 -6.80 0.80
CA ARG A 167 22.76 -8.01 1.42
C ARG A 167 21.80 -8.51 2.51
N MET A 168 21.28 -7.61 3.35
CA MET A 168 20.35 -7.98 4.41
C MET A 168 19.07 -8.62 3.85
N ILE A 169 18.54 -8.09 2.73
CA ILE A 169 17.39 -8.66 2.03
C ILE A 169 17.68 -10.07 1.49
N LYS A 170 18.92 -10.33 1.04
CA LYS A 170 19.33 -11.60 0.41
C LYS A 170 19.75 -12.70 1.41
N THR A 171 19.65 -12.46 2.72
CA THR A 171 20.10 -13.44 3.72
C THR A 171 19.29 -14.74 3.70
N PRO A 172 19.89 -15.90 4.05
CA PRO A 172 19.24 -17.22 4.01
C PRO A 172 18.07 -17.40 5.00
N TYR A 173 17.84 -16.43 5.89
CA TYR A 173 16.64 -16.38 6.72
C TYR A 173 15.40 -15.89 5.95
N ASN A 174 15.59 -15.31 4.76
CA ASN A 174 14.57 -14.82 3.81
C ASN A 174 14.53 -15.64 2.51
N GLU A 175 15.11 -16.84 2.51
CA GLU A 175 15.28 -17.70 1.34
C GLU A 175 14.02 -18.44 0.90
N ASP A 176 12.83 -17.91 1.21
CA ASP A 176 11.62 -18.42 0.59
C ASP A 176 11.61 -17.96 -0.88
N ARG A 177 12.11 -18.86 -1.74
CA ARG A 177 12.66 -18.60 -3.10
C ARG A 177 11.72 -17.91 -4.09
N ALA A 178 10.46 -17.69 -3.76
CA ALA A 178 9.52 -16.94 -4.58
C ALA A 178 9.52 -15.44 -4.25
N TYR A 179 9.72 -15.07 -2.98
CA TYR A 179 9.48 -13.73 -2.46
C TYR A 179 10.70 -12.83 -2.58
N THR A 180 11.89 -13.33 -2.24
CA THR A 180 13.15 -12.62 -2.49
C THR A 180 13.40 -12.42 -3.99
N LEU A 181 12.97 -13.39 -4.82
CA LEU A 181 12.94 -13.27 -6.28
C LEU A 181 11.89 -12.22 -6.71
N PHE A 182 10.70 -12.19 -6.11
CA PHE A 182 9.70 -11.15 -6.40
C PHE A 182 10.20 -9.75 -6.04
N ILE A 183 10.79 -9.56 -4.85
CA ILE A 183 11.34 -8.27 -4.40
C ILE A 183 12.52 -7.85 -5.28
N THR A 184 13.46 -8.76 -5.55
CA THR A 184 14.62 -8.47 -6.41
C THR A 184 14.19 -8.17 -7.83
N LEU A 185 13.20 -8.88 -8.36
CA LEU A 185 12.76 -8.76 -9.76
C LEU A 185 11.82 -7.56 -9.96
N LEU A 186 11.01 -7.20 -8.95
CA LEU A 186 10.27 -5.94 -8.90
C LEU A 186 11.22 -4.74 -8.80
N PHE A 187 12.23 -4.82 -7.93
CA PHE A 187 13.27 -3.80 -7.81
C PHE A 187 14.08 -3.65 -9.11
N LEU A 188 14.44 -4.76 -9.77
CA LEU A 188 15.12 -4.75 -11.08
C LEU A 188 14.22 -4.17 -12.18
N LEU A 189 12.95 -4.58 -12.26
CA LEU A 189 11.99 -4.08 -13.25
C LEU A 189 11.74 -2.58 -13.13
N ILE A 190 11.59 -2.07 -11.90
CA ILE A 190 11.38 -0.65 -11.64
C ILE A 190 12.67 0.13 -11.92
N SER A 191 13.84 -0.40 -11.52
CA SER A 191 15.11 0.33 -11.65
C SER A 191 15.70 0.26 -13.07
N THR A 192 15.40 -0.77 -13.86
CA THR A 192 16.02 -0.99 -15.18
C THR A 192 15.04 -1.08 -16.35
N TYR A 193 13.73 -0.97 -16.11
CA TYR A 193 12.66 -1.19 -17.11
C TYR A 193 12.77 -2.52 -17.88
N HIS A 194 13.51 -3.49 -17.36
CA HIS A 194 13.86 -4.69 -18.10
C HIS A 194 12.94 -5.86 -17.72
N ILE A 195 12.03 -6.21 -18.63
CA ILE A 195 11.17 -7.39 -18.49
C ILE A 195 12.00 -8.65 -18.73
N THR A 196 12.03 -9.56 -17.76
CA THR A 196 12.80 -10.81 -17.88
C THR A 196 12.20 -11.70 -18.97
N SER A 197 13.06 -12.31 -19.81
CA SER A 197 12.64 -13.15 -20.94
C SER A 197 11.79 -14.36 -20.51
N GLN A 198 11.97 -14.84 -19.28
CA GLN A 198 11.22 -15.95 -18.70
C GLN A 198 9.71 -15.66 -18.58
N TRP A 199 9.30 -14.40 -18.49
CA TRP A 199 7.88 -14.01 -18.44
C TRP A 199 7.17 -14.20 -19.79
N LYS A 200 7.93 -14.33 -20.88
CA LYS A 200 7.41 -14.59 -22.22
C LYS A 200 7.19 -16.09 -22.47
N THR A 201 7.52 -16.95 -21.51
CA THR A 201 7.43 -18.41 -21.63
C THR A 201 6.46 -18.98 -20.59
N SER A 202 5.57 -19.88 -21.01
CA SER A 202 4.68 -20.62 -20.10
C SER A 202 4.75 -22.11 -20.41
N ARG A 203 4.51 -22.96 -19.40
CA ARG A 203 4.43 -24.40 -19.59
C ARG A 203 2.96 -24.79 -19.66
N THR A 204 2.51 -25.28 -20.81
CA THR A 204 1.13 -25.78 -20.93
C THR A 204 1.04 -27.20 -20.40
N ALA A 205 0.25 -27.41 -19.36
CA ALA A 205 -0.14 -28.72 -18.87
C ALA A 205 -1.55 -29.04 -19.38
N LEU A 206 -1.75 -30.23 -19.95
CA LEU A 206 -3.07 -30.65 -20.41
C LEU A 206 -3.79 -31.36 -19.26
N LEU A 207 -4.92 -30.80 -18.84
CA LEU A 207 -5.84 -31.50 -17.94
C LEU A 207 -6.88 -32.26 -18.74
N TYR A 208 -6.96 -33.55 -18.46
CA TYR A 208 -7.82 -34.46 -19.18
C TYR A 208 -9.15 -34.66 -18.43
N ARG A 209 -10.27 -34.61 -19.15
CA ARG A 209 -11.59 -35.01 -18.65
C ARG A 209 -12.12 -36.14 -19.52
N GLY A 210 -12.42 -37.30 -18.94
CA GLY A 210 -13.27 -38.32 -19.59
C GLY A 210 -12.52 -39.36 -20.46
N VAL A 211 -13.07 -39.68 -21.64
CA VAL A 211 -12.57 -40.72 -22.57
C VAL A 211 -11.59 -40.13 -23.58
N HIS A 212 -10.66 -40.95 -24.12
CA HIS A 212 -9.39 -40.53 -24.75
C HIS A 212 -9.60 -39.82 -26.08
N ASP A 213 -10.11 -38.59 -26.01
CA ASP A 213 -10.22 -37.66 -27.11
C ASP A 213 -9.42 -36.40 -26.78
N ILE A 214 -8.54 -36.00 -27.71
CA ILE A 214 -7.65 -34.84 -27.60
C ILE A 214 -8.48 -33.54 -27.50
N SER A 215 -9.68 -33.52 -28.08
CA SER A 215 -10.63 -32.40 -28.01
C SER A 215 -11.09 -32.10 -26.58
N ASN A 216 -10.94 -33.05 -25.65
CA ASN A 216 -11.40 -32.94 -24.26
C ASN A 216 -10.30 -32.49 -23.28
N ASN A 217 -9.12 -32.14 -23.79
CA ASN A 217 -8.04 -31.58 -23.00
C ASN A 217 -8.25 -30.10 -22.74
N ARG A 218 -8.18 -29.69 -21.48
CA ARG A 218 -8.12 -28.28 -21.09
C ARG A 218 -6.66 -27.87 -20.91
N PRO A 219 -6.11 -26.99 -21.77
CA PRO A 219 -4.78 -26.46 -21.55
C PRO A 219 -4.78 -25.54 -20.32
N ILE A 220 -3.94 -25.86 -19.35
CA ILE A 220 -3.59 -24.97 -18.25
C ILE A 220 -2.21 -24.40 -18.52
N TYR A 221 -2.15 -23.10 -18.71
CA TYR A 221 -0.90 -22.36 -18.79
C TYR A 221 -0.32 -22.19 -17.39
N LEU A 222 0.71 -22.97 -17.09
CA LEU A 222 1.49 -22.81 -15.87
C LEU A 222 2.48 -21.66 -16.10
N MET A 223 2.04 -20.46 -15.74
CA MET A 223 2.88 -19.28 -15.65
C MET A 223 3.81 -19.34 -14.44
N TYR A 224 4.99 -18.76 -14.60
CA TYR A 224 5.98 -18.65 -13.53
C TYR A 224 5.40 -17.91 -12.31
N LEU A 225 5.72 -18.37 -11.09
CA LEU A 225 5.12 -17.86 -9.86
C LEU A 225 5.33 -16.35 -9.69
N VAL A 226 6.51 -15.85 -10.06
CA VAL A 226 6.85 -14.42 -10.00
C VAL A 226 5.99 -13.59 -10.96
N TYR A 227 5.69 -14.09 -12.16
CA TYR A 227 4.76 -13.42 -13.08
C TYR A 227 3.33 -13.37 -12.51
N LYS A 228 2.86 -14.46 -11.89
CA LYS A 228 1.53 -14.51 -11.27
C LYS A 228 1.42 -13.52 -10.10
N LEU A 229 2.45 -13.44 -9.27
CA LEU A 229 2.53 -12.47 -8.16
C LEU A 229 2.57 -11.03 -8.67
N PHE A 230 3.37 -10.75 -9.70
CA PHE A 230 3.46 -9.41 -10.29
C PHE A 230 2.14 -8.97 -10.93
N THR A 231 1.53 -9.84 -11.71
CA THR A 231 0.21 -9.58 -12.31
C THR A 231 -0.84 -9.35 -11.23
N ARG A 232 -0.81 -10.11 -10.13
CA ARG A 232 -1.74 -9.92 -9.00
C ARG A 232 -1.50 -8.62 -8.26
N ALA A 233 -0.25 -8.23 -8.03
CA ALA A 233 0.10 -6.96 -7.39
C ALA A 233 -0.33 -5.75 -8.22
N ASN A 234 -0.09 -5.80 -9.55
CA ASN A 234 -0.58 -4.77 -10.47
C ASN A 234 -2.10 -4.75 -10.51
N LEU A 235 -2.75 -5.91 -10.69
CA LEU A 235 -4.21 -6.02 -10.71
C LEU A 235 -4.84 -5.49 -9.41
N ASN A 236 -4.23 -5.72 -8.24
CA ASN A 236 -4.74 -5.15 -6.99
C ASN A 236 -4.63 -3.62 -6.93
N ARG A 237 -3.65 -3.03 -7.63
CA ARG A 237 -3.44 -1.58 -7.71
C ARG A 237 -4.38 -0.91 -8.72
N ILE A 238 -4.48 -1.47 -9.92
CA ILE A 238 -5.27 -0.90 -11.01
C ILE A 238 -6.70 -1.45 -11.05
N GLY A 239 -7.01 -2.48 -10.26
CA GLY A 239 -8.26 -3.21 -10.32
C GLY A 239 -9.48 -2.32 -10.14
N ARG A 240 -9.44 -1.37 -9.19
CA ARG A 240 -10.54 -0.41 -9.02
C ARG A 240 -10.74 0.46 -10.27
N THR A 241 -9.66 0.96 -10.86
CA THR A 241 -9.71 1.78 -12.07
C THR A 241 -10.16 0.98 -13.30
N LEU A 242 -9.77 -0.30 -13.37
CA LEU A 242 -10.25 -1.22 -14.41
C LEU A 242 -11.74 -1.51 -14.24
N ASP A 243 -12.20 -1.83 -13.03
CA ASP A 243 -13.60 -2.11 -12.71
C ASP A 243 -14.51 -0.90 -13.01
N GLU A 244 -14.01 0.32 -12.74
CA GLU A 244 -14.69 1.59 -13.06
C GLU A 244 -14.74 1.87 -14.58
N GLY A 245 -13.76 1.37 -15.34
CA GLY A 245 -13.64 1.54 -16.79
C GLY A 245 -14.28 0.44 -17.64
N GLU A 246 -14.73 -0.67 -17.04
CA GLU A 246 -15.37 -1.75 -17.79
C GLU A 246 -16.75 -1.32 -18.33
N PRO A 247 -17.13 -1.69 -19.57
CA PRO A 247 -18.48 -1.49 -20.09
C PRO A 247 -19.55 -2.25 -19.26
N CYS A 248 -20.77 -1.71 -19.18
CA CYS A 248 -21.84 -2.27 -18.34
C CYS A 248 -22.30 -3.68 -18.74
N GLU A 249 -21.98 -4.10 -19.96
CA GLU A 249 -22.38 -5.36 -20.55
C GLU A 249 -21.50 -6.55 -20.08
N ARG A 250 -20.32 -6.31 -19.48
CA ARG A 250 -19.43 -7.37 -18.98
C ARG A 250 -19.69 -7.73 -17.51
N ALA A 251 -20.85 -8.31 -17.24
CA ALA A 251 -21.27 -8.70 -15.87
C ALA A 251 -20.44 -9.84 -15.22
N ALA A 252 -19.62 -10.56 -15.98
CA ALA A 252 -18.89 -11.73 -15.46
C ALA A 252 -17.76 -11.38 -14.48
N PHE A 253 -17.19 -10.16 -14.56
CA PHE A 253 -15.97 -9.78 -13.85
C PHE A 253 -16.17 -8.65 -12.81
N ARG A 254 -17.39 -8.14 -12.66
CA ARG A 254 -17.74 -7.07 -11.72
C ARG A 254 -18.08 -7.60 -10.32
N ARG A 255 -18.00 -6.73 -9.30
CA ARG A 255 -18.80 -6.86 -8.06
C ARG A 255 -20.27 -6.78 -8.48
N PHE A 256 -21.10 -7.76 -8.10
CA PHE A 256 -22.36 -8.17 -8.80
C PHE A 256 -22.09 -9.02 -10.03
N SER A 257 -21.41 -10.14 -9.79
CA SER A 257 -20.91 -11.06 -10.81
C SER A 257 -22.01 -11.94 -11.41
N MET A 258 -21.67 -12.72 -12.43
CA MET A 258 -22.52 -13.81 -12.94
C MET A 258 -23.03 -14.73 -11.82
N ILE A 259 -22.24 -14.93 -10.75
CA ILE A 259 -22.66 -15.74 -9.59
C ILE A 259 -23.82 -15.07 -8.85
N ASP A 260 -23.78 -13.75 -8.68
CA ASP A 260 -24.86 -12.99 -8.04
C ASP A 260 -26.13 -13.04 -8.90
N HIS A 261 -26.01 -12.91 -10.22
CA HIS A 261 -27.14 -13.06 -11.14
C HIS A 261 -27.76 -14.47 -11.11
N ILE A 262 -26.92 -15.52 -11.09
CA ILE A 262 -27.37 -16.91 -10.95
C ILE A 262 -28.10 -17.09 -9.61
N HIS A 263 -27.55 -16.54 -8.52
CA HIS A 263 -28.19 -16.60 -7.21
C HIS A 263 -29.54 -15.88 -7.20
N THR A 264 -29.63 -14.69 -7.79
CA THR A 264 -30.89 -13.93 -7.93
C THR A 264 -31.93 -14.71 -8.75
N ILE A 265 -31.55 -15.27 -9.90
CA ILE A 265 -32.47 -16.09 -10.72
C ILE A 265 -32.95 -17.32 -9.95
N THR A 266 -32.04 -17.99 -9.22
CA THR A 266 -32.38 -19.16 -8.40
C THR A 266 -33.39 -18.77 -7.31
N LYS A 267 -33.17 -17.65 -6.62
CA LYS A 267 -34.09 -17.09 -5.63
C LYS A 267 -35.47 -16.78 -6.22
N LEU A 268 -35.51 -16.16 -7.40
CA LEU A 268 -36.76 -15.83 -8.10
C LEU A 268 -37.55 -17.09 -8.49
N ILE A 269 -36.87 -18.15 -8.92
CA ILE A 269 -37.48 -19.45 -9.23
C ILE A 269 -38.07 -20.07 -7.95
N GLU A 270 -37.35 -20.02 -6.83
CA GLU A 270 -37.82 -20.52 -5.54
C GLU A 270 -39.11 -19.81 -5.08
N VAL A 271 -39.09 -18.46 -5.08
CA VAL A 271 -40.24 -17.64 -4.69
C VAL A 271 -41.43 -17.83 -5.63
N SER A 272 -41.19 -17.90 -6.95
CA SER A 272 -42.25 -18.18 -7.94
C SER A 272 -42.95 -19.51 -7.68
N ARG A 273 -42.20 -20.55 -7.29
CA ARG A 273 -42.76 -21.86 -6.91
C ARG A 273 -43.54 -21.79 -5.60
N GLU A 274 -43.03 -21.09 -4.60
CA GLU A 274 -43.67 -20.96 -3.28
C GLU A 274 -45.03 -20.24 -3.36
N TYR A 275 -45.12 -19.18 -4.16
CA TYR A 275 -46.34 -18.37 -4.31
C TYR A 275 -47.19 -18.76 -5.54
N MET A 276 -46.86 -19.85 -6.24
CA MET A 276 -47.57 -20.33 -7.45
C MET A 276 -47.72 -19.25 -8.54
N LEU A 277 -46.70 -18.39 -8.68
CA LEU A 277 -46.66 -17.32 -9.68
C LEU A 277 -45.97 -17.82 -10.95
N LEU A 278 -46.48 -17.45 -12.12
CA LEU A 278 -45.87 -17.80 -13.40
C LEU A 278 -44.58 -16.99 -13.63
N LEU A 279 -43.43 -17.67 -13.66
CA LEU A 279 -42.14 -17.08 -14.03
C LEU A 279 -41.72 -17.57 -15.41
N CYS A 280 -41.46 -16.63 -16.34
CA CYS A 280 -40.98 -16.93 -17.69
C CYS A 280 -39.58 -16.32 -17.89
N PRO A 281 -38.50 -17.04 -17.55
CA PRO A 281 -37.14 -16.55 -17.79
C PRO A 281 -36.79 -16.69 -19.28
N THR A 282 -36.35 -15.59 -19.89
CA THR A 282 -35.85 -15.60 -21.27
C THR A 282 -34.33 -15.55 -21.24
N PHE A 283 -33.68 -16.57 -21.79
CA PHE A 283 -32.23 -16.64 -21.92
C PHE A 283 -31.83 -16.37 -23.37
N ILE A 284 -30.90 -15.45 -23.58
CA ILE A 284 -30.30 -15.18 -24.88
C ILE A 284 -28.91 -15.83 -24.87
N ASP A 285 -28.75 -16.92 -25.63
CA ASP A 285 -27.44 -17.56 -25.84
C ASP A 285 -26.63 -16.72 -26.83
N LEU A 286 -25.69 -15.92 -26.31
CA LEU A 286 -24.78 -15.10 -27.11
C LEU A 286 -23.57 -15.89 -27.63
N LYS A 287 -23.71 -17.18 -27.92
CA LYS A 287 -22.69 -17.99 -28.63
C LYS A 287 -22.19 -17.37 -29.95
N LYS A 288 -22.91 -16.37 -30.48
CA LYS A 288 -22.64 -15.67 -31.75
C LYS A 288 -22.26 -14.18 -31.63
N ALA A 289 -22.17 -13.60 -30.43
CA ALA A 289 -21.78 -12.19 -30.31
C ALA A 289 -20.26 -11.95 -30.39
N PHE A 290 -19.47 -13.02 -30.28
CA PHE A 290 -18.04 -13.04 -30.58
C PHE A 290 -17.72 -14.39 -31.22
N GLU A 291 -18.06 -14.55 -32.51
CA GLU A 291 -17.41 -15.60 -33.29
C GLU A 291 -15.92 -15.26 -33.34
N SER A 292 -15.08 -16.19 -32.87
CA SER A 292 -13.64 -16.11 -33.03
C SER A 292 -13.32 -15.88 -34.50
N VAL A 293 -12.63 -14.79 -34.82
CA VAL A 293 -12.08 -14.62 -36.17
C VAL A 293 -11.01 -15.68 -36.34
N GLU A 294 -11.17 -16.57 -37.33
CA GLU A 294 -10.15 -17.55 -37.65
C GLU A 294 -8.86 -16.85 -38.05
N THR A 295 -7.73 -17.31 -37.52
CA THR A 295 -6.43 -16.67 -37.75
C THR A 295 -6.09 -16.68 -39.24
N GLU A 296 -6.49 -17.73 -39.98
CA GLU A 296 -6.40 -17.77 -41.44
C GLU A 296 -7.17 -16.63 -42.13
N ALA A 297 -8.38 -16.30 -41.68
CA ALA A 297 -9.19 -15.23 -42.27
C ALA A 297 -8.57 -13.83 -42.07
N VAL A 298 -7.77 -13.64 -41.01
CA VAL A 298 -6.99 -12.41 -40.79
C VAL A 298 -5.75 -12.37 -41.68
N ILE A 299 -5.12 -13.52 -41.94
CA ILE A 299 -3.92 -13.62 -42.78
C ILE A 299 -4.26 -13.48 -44.27
N GLU A 300 -5.41 -13.97 -44.71
CA GLU A 300 -5.89 -13.80 -46.10
C GLU A 300 -6.38 -12.38 -46.42
N GLY A 301 -6.67 -11.57 -45.39
CA GLY A 301 -7.12 -10.18 -45.52
C GLY A 301 -6.01 -9.12 -45.47
N LEU A 302 -4.75 -9.52 -45.25
CA LEU A 302 -3.55 -8.68 -45.33
C LEU A 302 -2.83 -8.87 -46.66
#